data_AF-A0A7C5UQM9-F1
#
_entry.id   AF-A0A7C5UQM9-F1
#
_cell.length_a   1.000
_cell.length_b   1.000
_cell.length_c   1.000
_cell.angle_alpha   90.00
_cell.angle_beta   90.00
_cell.angle_gamma   90.00
#
_symmetry.space_group_name_H-M   'P 1'
#
loop_
_entity.id
_entity.type
_entity.pdbx_description
1 polymer ?
#
loop_
_entity_poly.entity_id
_entity_poly.type
_entity_poly.pdbx_seq_one_letter_code
_entity_poly.pdbx_strand_id
1 'polypeptide(L)'
;GKAIHPDSAVPGGWSKPVLKEDVPELKKNAQECLDFALFAIDFAKKNLFPKYLDVIKSLAVINTGFLGTVDNNGALNLYDGKLRLMDKNGKYEDFPVANYLDYIAEHIEPWSYLKFPYAKKAGKFSMDLNNPVGIYRTNALARINVCDKMATPKAQAELEEFRSQFGRPTQLTLLYHWARLIECVYCGERAMELLNDPELTSPDIRKKVTPRAARGIGSVEAPRGTLIHDYETDANGITTDVNLIVGTTHNNAAINMSVKQTAQSLIKDGKYDETIMNEVEMAIRAYDPCLSCSTHRLGRIALRIELLGPNDELIQVLGG
;
A
#
# COMPACT_ATOMS: atom_id res chain seq x y z
N GLY A 1 1.74 23.38 -8.01
CA GLY A 1 3.00 23.15 -8.74
C GLY A 1 2.62 22.46 -10.02
N LYS A 2 3.15 21.27 -10.25
CA LYS A 2 2.77 20.40 -11.37
C LYS A 2 1.87 19.26 -10.88
N ALA A 3 0.95 18.78 -11.72
CA ALA A 3 0.10 17.64 -11.41
C ALA A 3 0.90 16.32 -11.34
N ILE A 4 1.91 16.17 -12.21
CA ILE A 4 2.86 15.05 -12.22
C ILE A 4 4.25 15.63 -11.91
N HIS A 5 4.98 15.00 -10.99
CA HIS A 5 6.25 15.49 -10.44
C HIS A 5 6.11 16.87 -9.76
N PRO A 6 5.34 16.96 -8.64
CA PRO A 6 5.22 18.20 -7.89
C PRO A 6 6.59 18.63 -7.33
N ASP A 7 6.82 19.94 -7.30
CA ASP A 7 8.09 20.60 -7.00
C ASP A 7 7.98 21.60 -5.83
N SER A 8 6.86 21.56 -5.10
CA SER A 8 6.58 22.54 -4.06
C SER A 8 7.10 22.16 -2.67
N ALA A 9 7.32 20.87 -2.40
CA ALA A 9 7.91 20.43 -1.14
C ALA A 9 9.43 20.63 -1.17
N VAL A 10 9.96 21.37 -0.20
CA VAL A 10 11.39 21.71 -0.09
C VAL A 10 11.87 21.54 1.35
N PRO A 11 13.18 21.42 1.62
CA PRO A 11 13.67 21.41 3.00
C PRO A 11 13.16 22.62 3.78
N GLY A 12 12.54 22.32 4.92
CA GLY A 12 11.95 23.31 5.83
C GLY A 12 10.48 23.64 5.57
N GLY A 13 9.83 23.11 4.52
CA GLY A 13 8.40 23.30 4.27
C GLY A 13 8.05 23.40 2.78
N TRP A 14 7.34 24.45 2.38
CA TRP A 14 6.83 24.63 1.02
C TRP A 14 7.45 25.83 0.31
N SER A 15 7.55 25.77 -1.02
CA SER A 15 8.10 26.86 -1.85
C SER A 15 7.08 27.96 -2.16
N LYS A 16 5.79 27.68 -2.02
CA LYS A 16 4.70 28.64 -2.21
C LYS A 16 3.49 28.30 -1.33
N PRO A 17 2.73 29.30 -0.84
CA PRO A 17 1.52 29.07 -0.07
C PRO A 17 0.34 28.72 -0.99
N VAL A 18 -0.74 28.24 -0.41
CA VAL A 18 -2.06 28.23 -1.07
C VAL A 18 -2.68 29.62 -0.93
N LEU A 19 -3.15 30.19 -2.03
CA LEU A 19 -3.75 31.52 -2.03
C LEU A 19 -5.22 31.46 -1.61
N LYS A 20 -5.70 32.49 -0.90
CA LYS A 20 -7.09 32.54 -0.43
C LYS A 20 -8.09 32.52 -1.58
N GLU A 21 -7.75 33.15 -2.69
CA GLU A 21 -8.56 33.15 -3.91
C GLU A 21 -8.70 31.76 -4.58
N ASP A 22 -7.75 30.84 -4.37
CA ASP A 22 -7.77 29.50 -4.96
C ASP A 22 -8.65 28.53 -4.16
N VAL A 23 -8.82 28.79 -2.85
CA VAL A 23 -9.52 27.89 -1.91
C VAL A 23 -10.95 27.53 -2.35
N PRO A 24 -11.80 28.47 -2.84
CA PRO A 24 -13.15 28.13 -3.30
C PRO A 24 -13.17 27.10 -4.43
N GLU A 25 -12.27 27.21 -5.41
CA GLU A 25 -12.18 26.26 -6.53
C GLU A 25 -11.67 24.90 -6.04
N LEU A 26 -10.63 24.89 -5.18
CA LEU A 26 -10.11 23.66 -4.58
C LEU A 26 -11.19 22.91 -3.77
N LYS A 27 -12.01 23.65 -3.01
CA LYS A 27 -13.13 23.07 -2.26
C LYS A 27 -14.17 22.44 -3.19
N LYS A 28 -14.52 23.12 -4.28
CA LYS A 28 -15.43 22.57 -5.28
C LYS A 28 -14.90 21.25 -5.85
N ASN A 29 -13.63 21.23 -6.27
CA ASN A 29 -13.01 20.04 -6.85
C ASN A 29 -12.90 18.89 -5.83
N ALA A 30 -12.54 19.19 -4.58
CA ALA A 30 -12.48 18.19 -3.51
C ALA A 30 -13.87 17.61 -3.20
N GLN A 31 -14.91 18.45 -3.20
CA GLN A 31 -16.29 17.99 -3.03
C GLN A 31 -16.73 17.06 -4.17
N GLU A 32 -16.44 17.42 -5.43
CA GLU A 32 -16.72 16.56 -6.58
C GLU A 32 -16.02 15.19 -6.48
N CYS A 33 -14.76 15.17 -6.03
CA CYS A 33 -14.03 13.92 -5.78
C CYS A 33 -14.66 13.09 -4.64
N LEU A 34 -15.09 13.72 -3.55
CA LEU A 34 -15.76 13.04 -2.44
C LEU A 34 -17.11 12.46 -2.88
N ASP A 35 -17.91 13.22 -3.61
CA ASP A 35 -19.21 12.77 -4.13
C ASP A 35 -19.04 11.58 -5.08
N PHE A 36 -18.03 11.62 -5.94
CA PHE A 36 -17.73 10.50 -6.83
C PHE A 36 -17.22 9.27 -6.06
N ALA A 37 -16.39 9.44 -5.03
CA ALA A 37 -15.94 8.33 -4.20
C ALA A 37 -17.11 7.65 -3.47
N LEU A 38 -18.06 8.43 -2.94
CA LEU A 38 -19.28 7.94 -2.30
C LEU A 38 -20.18 7.20 -3.29
N PHE A 39 -20.36 7.75 -4.49
CA PHE A 39 -21.08 7.06 -5.56
C PHE A 39 -20.40 5.74 -5.94
N ALA A 40 -19.08 5.75 -6.12
CA ALA A 40 -18.33 4.58 -6.58
C ALA A 40 -18.38 3.43 -5.56
N ILE A 41 -18.20 3.73 -4.26
CA ILE A 41 -18.30 2.70 -3.22
C ILE A 41 -19.71 2.15 -3.11
N ASP A 42 -20.74 3.00 -3.14
CA ASP A 42 -22.14 2.56 -3.10
C ASP A 42 -22.49 1.67 -4.32
N PHE A 43 -22.09 2.10 -5.51
CA PHE A 43 -22.29 1.33 -6.73
C PHE A 43 -21.59 -0.03 -6.66
N ALA A 44 -20.33 -0.06 -6.23
CA ALA A 44 -19.56 -1.29 -6.14
C ALA A 44 -20.17 -2.27 -5.12
N LYS A 45 -20.58 -1.78 -3.93
CA LYS A 45 -21.26 -2.58 -2.90
C LYS A 45 -22.57 -3.19 -3.38
N LYS A 46 -23.38 -2.43 -4.14
CA LYS A 46 -24.69 -2.88 -4.60
C LYS A 46 -24.64 -3.75 -5.86
N ASN A 47 -23.75 -3.44 -6.79
CA ASN A 47 -23.84 -3.97 -8.16
C ASN A 47 -22.65 -4.82 -8.59
N LEU A 48 -21.50 -4.71 -7.91
CA LEU A 48 -20.26 -5.39 -8.28
C LEU A 48 -19.90 -6.49 -7.27
N PHE A 49 -19.54 -6.14 -6.04
CA PHE A 49 -19.04 -7.10 -5.05
C PHE A 49 -19.96 -8.30 -4.80
N PRO A 50 -21.30 -8.16 -4.73
CA PRO A 50 -22.20 -9.30 -4.54
C PRO A 50 -22.04 -10.39 -5.59
N LYS A 51 -21.71 -10.04 -6.84
CA LYS A 51 -21.52 -10.98 -7.95
C LYS A 51 -20.23 -11.78 -7.86
N TYR A 52 -19.27 -11.32 -7.04
CA TYR A 52 -17.93 -11.90 -6.93
C TYR A 52 -17.61 -12.42 -5.52
N LEU A 53 -18.60 -12.50 -4.61
CA LEU A 53 -18.34 -12.92 -3.22
C LEU A 53 -17.69 -14.31 -3.12
N ASP A 54 -18.09 -15.26 -3.94
CA ASP A 54 -17.49 -16.61 -3.94
C ASP A 54 -16.05 -16.59 -4.45
N VAL A 55 -15.78 -15.78 -5.47
CA VAL A 55 -14.43 -15.55 -6.00
C VAL A 55 -13.54 -14.86 -4.95
N ILE A 56 -14.07 -13.85 -4.26
CA ILE A 56 -13.37 -13.13 -3.17
C ILE A 56 -12.98 -14.08 -2.03
N LYS A 57 -13.81 -15.08 -1.73
CA LYS A 57 -13.57 -16.05 -0.65
C LYS A 57 -12.62 -17.19 -1.03
N SER A 58 -12.31 -17.38 -2.31
CA SER A 58 -11.57 -18.55 -2.80
C SER A 58 -10.25 -18.20 -3.47
N LEU A 59 -10.19 -17.09 -4.21
CA LEU A 59 -8.99 -16.68 -4.94
C LEU A 59 -8.03 -15.87 -4.06
N ALA A 60 -6.73 -16.13 -4.26
CA ALA A 60 -5.62 -15.42 -3.64
C ALA A 60 -5.68 -15.36 -2.10
N VAL A 61 -6.32 -16.32 -1.44
CA VAL A 61 -6.48 -16.34 0.02
C VAL A 61 -5.18 -16.83 0.66
N ILE A 62 -4.44 -15.89 1.23
CA ILE A 62 -3.15 -16.14 1.90
C ILE A 62 -3.17 -15.57 3.30
N ASN A 63 -2.51 -16.24 4.25
CA ASN A 63 -2.55 -15.89 5.65
C ASN A 63 -1.26 -15.20 6.11
N THR A 64 -1.26 -13.87 6.16
CA THR A 64 -0.04 -13.04 6.37
C THR A 64 -0.28 -11.91 7.38
N GLY A 65 0.79 -11.22 7.77
CA GLY A 65 0.68 -9.98 8.55
C GLY A 65 0.29 -8.77 7.69
N PHE A 66 0.20 -7.61 8.33
CA PHE A 66 -0.12 -6.33 7.72
C PHE A 66 0.74 -5.21 8.32
N LEU A 67 1.07 -4.22 7.50
CA LEU A 67 1.79 -3.02 7.91
C LEU A 67 1.05 -1.78 7.39
N GLY A 68 0.95 -0.76 8.23
CA GLY A 68 0.44 0.54 7.84
C GLY A 68 0.59 1.58 8.94
N THR A 69 0.45 2.85 8.57
CA THR A 69 0.60 3.98 9.49
C THR A 69 -0.71 4.29 10.24
N VAL A 70 -0.61 4.53 11.54
CA VAL A 70 -1.71 4.99 12.40
C VAL A 70 -1.30 6.22 13.20
N ASP A 71 -2.27 7.06 13.53
CA ASP A 71 -2.06 8.19 14.44
C ASP A 71 -1.96 7.72 15.91
N ASN A 72 -1.77 8.68 16.83
CA ASN A 72 -1.68 8.38 18.27
C ASN A 72 -2.98 7.80 18.88
N ASN A 73 -4.10 7.90 18.19
CA ASN A 73 -5.40 7.36 18.58
C ASN A 73 -5.74 6.05 17.86
N GLY A 74 -4.79 5.47 17.11
CA GLY A 74 -4.97 4.26 16.31
C GLY A 74 -5.80 4.47 15.04
N ALA A 75 -6.13 5.71 14.68
CA ALA A 75 -6.87 6.00 13.44
C ALA A 75 -5.95 5.90 12.22
N LEU A 76 -6.52 5.55 11.06
CA LEU A 76 -5.80 5.58 9.79
C LEU A 76 -5.26 6.99 9.51
N ASN A 77 -3.97 7.07 9.22
CA ASN A 77 -3.32 8.31 8.80
C ASN A 77 -2.33 8.01 7.67
N LEU A 78 -2.48 8.72 6.55
CA LEU A 78 -1.65 8.49 5.37
C LEU A 78 -0.38 9.37 5.32
N TYR A 79 -0.28 10.37 6.20
CA TYR A 79 0.80 11.36 6.15
C TYR A 79 1.82 11.18 7.29
N ASP A 80 1.36 11.07 8.54
CA ASP A 80 2.24 11.03 9.71
C ASP A 80 1.68 10.11 10.79
N GLY A 81 2.57 9.52 11.59
CA GLY A 81 2.19 8.62 12.68
C GLY A 81 3.23 7.54 12.97
N LYS A 82 2.77 6.47 13.59
CA LYS A 82 3.57 5.27 13.89
C LYS A 82 3.24 4.18 12.89
N LEU A 83 4.25 3.41 12.51
CA LEU A 83 4.06 2.20 11.74
C LEU A 83 3.55 1.10 12.67
N ARG A 84 2.40 0.51 12.34
CA ARG A 84 1.81 -0.63 13.05
C ARG A 84 2.03 -1.90 12.24
N LEU A 85 2.86 -2.80 12.76
CA LEU A 85 3.06 -4.13 12.20
C LEU A 85 2.18 -5.13 12.94
N MET A 86 1.16 -5.63 12.25
CA MET A 86 0.18 -6.59 12.73
C MET A 86 0.49 -7.98 12.19
N ASP A 87 0.44 -9.00 13.04
CA ASP A 87 0.53 -10.39 12.63
C ASP A 87 -0.81 -10.90 12.06
N LYS A 88 -0.80 -12.12 11.55
CA LYS A 88 -1.97 -12.73 10.91
C LYS A 88 -3.17 -12.94 11.84
N ASN A 89 -2.96 -12.92 13.16
CA ASN A 89 -3.98 -13.11 14.19
C ASN A 89 -4.47 -11.78 14.78
N GLY A 90 -3.93 -10.64 14.32
CA GLY A 90 -4.32 -9.31 14.78
C GLY A 90 -3.50 -8.75 15.94
N LYS A 91 -2.50 -9.49 16.46
CA LYS A 91 -1.56 -8.92 17.44
C LYS A 91 -0.61 -7.98 16.72
N TYR A 92 -0.33 -6.81 17.28
CA TYR A 92 0.51 -5.82 16.62
C TYR A 92 1.54 -5.19 17.55
N GLU A 93 2.52 -4.55 16.93
CA GLU A 93 3.49 -3.68 17.57
C GLU A 93 3.61 -2.37 16.77
N ASP A 94 3.61 -1.25 17.49
CA ASP A 94 3.75 0.09 16.91
C ASP A 94 5.19 0.57 17.08
N PHE A 95 5.76 1.19 16.05
CA PHE A 95 7.12 1.74 16.09
C PHE A 95 7.24 3.02 15.25
N PRO A 96 8.12 3.96 15.66
CA PRO A 96 8.43 5.11 14.83
C PRO A 96 9.23 4.68 13.60
N VAL A 97 9.04 5.35 12.47
CA VAL A 97 9.80 5.07 11.24
C VAL A 97 11.30 5.10 11.46
N ALA A 98 11.81 5.92 12.39
CA ALA A 98 13.23 5.99 12.73
C ALA A 98 13.86 4.63 13.09
N ASN A 99 13.04 3.68 13.56
CA ASN A 99 13.48 2.35 13.98
C ASN A 99 13.15 1.26 12.95
N TYR A 100 12.77 1.60 11.71
CA TYR A 100 12.26 0.61 10.74
C TYR A 100 13.20 -0.58 10.51
N LEU A 101 14.53 -0.37 10.58
CA LEU A 101 15.54 -1.43 10.42
C LEU A 101 15.50 -2.51 11.51
N ASP A 102 14.86 -2.26 12.65
CA ASP A 102 14.65 -3.25 13.71
C ASP A 102 13.44 -4.16 13.42
N TYR A 103 12.56 -3.71 12.53
CA TYR A 103 11.27 -4.35 12.24
C TYR A 103 11.20 -4.93 10.83
N ILE A 104 11.91 -4.33 9.87
CA ILE A 104 11.86 -4.66 8.46
C ILE A 104 13.26 -5.07 8.00
N ALA A 105 13.33 -6.21 7.33
CA ALA A 105 14.51 -6.65 6.60
C ALA A 105 14.10 -7.01 5.16
N GLU A 106 15.04 -7.01 4.22
CA GLU A 106 14.77 -7.29 2.81
C GLU A 106 15.48 -8.58 2.38
N HIS A 107 14.71 -9.56 1.88
CA HIS A 107 15.23 -10.78 1.30
C HIS A 107 15.42 -10.62 -0.23
N ILE A 108 16.36 -11.36 -0.81
CA ILE A 108 16.66 -11.35 -2.25
C ILE A 108 16.45 -12.77 -2.78
N GLU A 109 15.69 -12.88 -3.85
CA GLU A 109 15.53 -14.11 -4.62
C GLU A 109 16.32 -13.99 -5.93
N PRO A 110 16.98 -15.05 -6.41
CA PRO A 110 17.84 -14.99 -7.60
C PRO A 110 17.06 -14.74 -8.90
N TRP A 111 15.75 -14.97 -8.89
CA TRP A 111 14.86 -14.86 -10.05
C TRP A 111 14.11 -13.52 -10.13
N SER A 112 14.33 -12.59 -9.19
CA SER A 112 13.68 -11.28 -9.19
C SER A 112 14.62 -10.15 -8.80
N TYR A 113 14.59 -9.05 -9.55
CA TYR A 113 15.24 -7.80 -9.14
C TYR A 113 14.51 -7.12 -7.97
N LEU A 114 13.23 -7.42 -7.79
CA LEU A 114 12.44 -6.85 -6.70
C LEU A 114 12.73 -7.62 -5.42
N LYS A 115 13.16 -6.91 -4.38
CA LYS A 115 13.39 -7.47 -3.04
C LYS A 115 12.08 -7.91 -2.39
N PHE A 116 12.19 -8.65 -1.29
CA PHE A 116 11.07 -9.20 -0.53
C PHE A 116 11.18 -8.73 0.93
N PRO A 117 10.66 -7.53 1.27
CA PRO A 117 10.61 -7.06 2.64
C PRO A 117 9.79 -7.99 3.53
N TYR A 118 10.26 -8.21 4.75
CA TYR A 118 9.62 -9.10 5.72
C TYR A 118 9.83 -8.62 7.16
N ALA A 119 8.95 -9.07 8.05
CA ALA A 119 8.97 -8.76 9.47
C ALA A 119 10.21 -9.41 10.11
N LYS A 120 11.24 -8.61 10.37
CA LYS A 120 12.55 -9.05 10.88
C LYS A 120 12.43 -9.85 12.17
N LYS A 121 11.54 -9.44 13.07
CA LYS A 121 11.27 -10.11 14.36
C LYS A 121 10.68 -11.52 14.21
N ALA A 122 10.18 -11.90 13.04
CA ALA A 122 9.77 -13.27 12.77
C ALA A 122 10.96 -14.25 12.68
N GLY A 123 12.19 -13.73 12.57
CA GLY A 123 13.44 -14.52 12.58
C GLY A 123 13.73 -15.27 11.28
N LYS A 124 12.74 -15.42 10.38
CA LYS A 124 12.87 -16.10 9.10
C LYS A 124 11.94 -15.51 8.05
N PHE A 125 12.34 -15.62 6.79
CA PHE A 125 11.51 -15.38 5.60
C PHE A 125 11.03 -16.73 5.03
N SER A 126 9.72 -16.86 4.77
CA SER A 126 9.15 -18.03 4.10
C SER A 126 7.87 -17.67 3.36
N MET A 127 7.82 -17.96 2.06
CA MET A 127 6.62 -17.84 1.21
C MET A 127 5.83 -19.17 1.08
N ASP A 128 6.07 -20.14 1.98
CA ASP A 128 5.25 -21.35 2.05
C ASP A 128 3.78 -20.97 2.29
N LEU A 129 2.86 -21.40 1.44
CA LEU A 129 1.44 -21.07 1.53
C LEU A 129 0.79 -21.63 2.80
N ASN A 130 1.27 -22.75 3.32
CA ASN A 130 0.73 -23.39 4.51
C ASN A 130 1.28 -22.77 5.79
N ASN A 131 2.54 -22.31 5.75
CA ASN A 131 3.20 -21.72 6.90
C ASN A 131 4.12 -20.55 6.50
N PRO A 132 3.55 -19.41 6.08
CA PRO A 132 4.34 -18.25 5.73
C PRO A 132 4.93 -17.63 7.00
N VAL A 133 6.18 -17.18 6.91
CA VAL A 133 6.91 -16.59 8.03
C VAL A 133 7.49 -15.25 7.61
N GLY A 134 7.26 -14.23 8.43
CA GLY A 134 7.74 -12.87 8.18
C GLY A 134 6.97 -12.11 7.10
N ILE A 135 6.08 -12.75 6.33
CA ILE A 135 5.36 -12.09 5.25
C ILE A 135 4.27 -11.18 5.81
N TYR A 136 4.27 -9.94 5.36
CA TYR A 136 3.20 -8.99 5.60
C TYR A 136 2.76 -8.33 4.28
N ARG A 137 1.62 -7.66 4.33
CA ARG A 137 1.11 -6.82 3.24
C ARG A 137 0.98 -5.37 3.68
N THR A 138 0.96 -4.46 2.72
CA THR A 138 0.77 -3.01 2.92
C THR A 138 -0.32 -2.52 1.99
N ASN A 139 -0.74 -1.27 2.20
CA ASN A 139 -1.74 -0.55 1.41
C ASN A 139 -3.19 -0.98 1.65
N ALA A 140 -4.16 -0.13 1.30
CA ALA A 140 -5.59 -0.40 1.31
C ALA A 140 -6.04 -1.38 2.42
N LEU A 141 -6.26 -2.65 2.09
CA LEU A 141 -6.75 -3.66 3.05
C LEU A 141 -5.82 -3.83 4.26
N ALA A 142 -4.51 -3.74 4.07
CA ALA A 142 -3.57 -3.76 5.19
C ALA A 142 -3.81 -2.59 6.13
N ARG A 143 -4.00 -1.37 5.59
CA ARG A 143 -4.29 -0.17 6.40
C ARG A 143 -5.64 -0.28 7.12
N ILE A 144 -6.66 -0.80 6.45
CA ILE A 144 -7.99 -1.11 7.02
C ILE A 144 -7.92 -2.17 8.13
N ASN A 145 -7.03 -3.16 8.00
CA ASN A 145 -6.79 -4.16 9.03
C ASN A 145 -6.02 -3.58 10.23
N VAL A 146 -4.96 -2.79 10.01
CA VAL A 146 -4.12 -2.29 11.11
C VAL A 146 -4.76 -1.16 11.89
N CYS A 147 -5.50 -0.26 11.24
CA CYS A 147 -6.15 0.86 11.93
C CYS A 147 -7.24 0.37 12.88
N ASP A 148 -7.46 1.07 13.98
CA ASP A 148 -8.58 0.80 14.88
C ASP A 148 -9.86 1.45 14.37
N LYS A 149 -9.74 2.59 13.68
CA LYS A 149 -10.83 3.40 13.14
C LYS A 149 -10.35 4.27 11.96
N MET A 150 -11.29 4.88 11.25
CA MET A 150 -11.02 5.99 10.34
C MET A 150 -11.05 7.32 11.09
N ALA A 151 -10.30 8.31 10.62
CA ALA A 151 -10.33 9.65 11.21
C ALA A 151 -11.53 10.50 10.74
N THR A 152 -12.23 10.07 9.68
CA THR A 152 -13.31 10.82 9.03
C THR A 152 -14.63 10.03 9.09
N PRO A 153 -15.79 10.70 9.22
CA PRO A 153 -17.05 10.05 9.61
C PRO A 153 -17.66 9.15 8.53
N LYS A 154 -17.64 9.53 7.24
CA LYS A 154 -18.22 8.67 6.18
C LYS A 154 -17.34 7.46 5.95
N ALA A 155 -16.02 7.64 5.92
CA ALA A 155 -15.09 6.51 5.83
C ALA A 155 -15.20 5.58 7.04
N GLN A 156 -15.46 6.12 8.25
CA GLN A 156 -15.71 5.31 9.44
C GLN A 156 -16.96 4.43 9.30
N ALA A 157 -18.06 4.97 8.77
CA ALA A 157 -19.26 4.19 8.51
C ALA A 157 -19.01 3.05 7.50
N GLU A 158 -18.25 3.35 6.43
CA GLU A 158 -17.84 2.35 5.44
C GLU A 158 -16.94 1.25 6.05
N LEU A 159 -16.04 1.63 6.96
CA LEU A 159 -15.20 0.68 7.71
C LEU A 159 -16.03 -0.24 8.60
N GLU A 160 -17.02 0.29 9.30
CA GLU A 160 -17.93 -0.48 10.17
C GLU A 160 -18.74 -1.49 9.36
N GLU A 161 -19.32 -1.06 8.24
CA GLU A 161 -20.03 -1.96 7.32
C GLU A 161 -19.10 -3.05 6.79
N PHE A 162 -17.91 -2.69 6.32
CA PHE A 162 -16.91 -3.64 5.84
C PHE A 162 -16.55 -4.69 6.90
N ARG A 163 -16.28 -4.25 8.13
CA ARG A 163 -15.90 -5.14 9.25
C ARG A 163 -17.06 -6.03 9.70
N SER A 164 -18.30 -5.56 9.61
CA SER A 164 -19.47 -6.37 9.92
C SER A 164 -19.61 -7.58 8.97
N GLN A 165 -19.12 -7.46 7.73
CA GLN A 165 -19.20 -8.51 6.71
C GLN A 165 -17.96 -9.41 6.69
N PHE A 166 -16.77 -8.86 6.94
CA PHE A 166 -15.51 -9.57 6.69
C PHE A 166 -14.60 -9.72 7.92
N GLY A 167 -14.95 -9.10 9.05
CA GLY A 167 -14.16 -9.13 10.27
C GLY A 167 -12.86 -8.33 10.20
N ARG A 168 -12.02 -8.47 11.24
CA ARG A 168 -10.68 -7.87 11.36
C ARG A 168 -9.76 -8.81 12.17
N PRO A 169 -8.56 -9.16 11.67
CA PRO A 169 -8.08 -8.88 10.32
C PRO A 169 -8.78 -9.79 9.29
N THR A 170 -9.10 -9.26 8.12
CA THR A 170 -9.52 -10.09 6.98
C THR A 170 -8.33 -10.42 6.09
N GLN A 171 -8.24 -11.68 5.63
CA GLN A 171 -7.14 -12.18 4.81
C GLN A 171 -7.47 -12.22 3.30
N LEU A 172 -8.70 -11.86 2.92
CA LEU A 172 -9.24 -12.00 1.57
C LEU A 172 -8.65 -10.94 0.62
N THR A 173 -7.72 -11.36 -0.22
CA THR A 173 -6.91 -10.46 -1.07
C THR A 173 -7.73 -9.62 -2.05
N LEU A 174 -8.83 -10.13 -2.59
CA LEU A 174 -9.64 -9.33 -3.51
C LEU A 174 -10.38 -8.16 -2.82
N LEU A 175 -10.48 -8.15 -1.48
CA LEU A 175 -11.03 -7.02 -0.73
C LEU A 175 -10.13 -5.78 -0.69
N TYR A 176 -8.90 -5.86 -1.23
CA TYR A 176 -8.09 -4.66 -1.50
C TYR A 176 -8.83 -3.66 -2.39
N HIS A 177 -9.69 -4.11 -3.31
CA HIS A 177 -10.51 -3.20 -4.11
C HIS A 177 -11.55 -2.44 -3.28
N TRP A 178 -12.23 -3.12 -2.36
CA TRP A 178 -13.18 -2.46 -1.46
C TRP A 178 -12.47 -1.51 -0.52
N ALA A 179 -11.39 -1.96 0.13
CA ALA A 179 -10.59 -1.13 1.03
C ALA A 179 -10.06 0.14 0.34
N ARG A 180 -9.67 0.05 -0.94
CA ARG A 180 -9.24 1.22 -1.73
C ARG A 180 -10.37 2.24 -1.92
N LEU A 181 -11.60 1.79 -2.10
CA LEU A 181 -12.77 2.69 -2.18
C LEU A 181 -13.04 3.38 -0.83
N ILE A 182 -12.86 2.68 0.30
CA ILE A 182 -12.95 3.29 1.64
C ILE A 182 -11.89 4.39 1.79
N GLU A 183 -10.66 4.13 1.35
CA GLU A 183 -9.59 5.12 1.37
C GLU A 183 -9.84 6.31 0.44
N CYS A 184 -10.49 6.11 -0.71
CA CYS A 184 -10.92 7.22 -1.57
C CYS A 184 -11.91 8.14 -0.86
N VAL A 185 -12.89 7.58 -0.14
CA VAL A 185 -13.83 8.36 0.68
C VAL A 185 -13.06 9.13 1.77
N TYR A 186 -12.16 8.44 2.49
CA TYR A 186 -11.30 9.08 3.49
C TYR A 186 -10.49 10.23 2.92
N CYS A 187 -9.86 10.06 1.75
CA CYS A 187 -9.06 11.11 1.12
C CYS A 187 -9.91 12.31 0.70
N GLY A 188 -11.13 12.08 0.19
CA GLY A 188 -12.09 13.14 -0.12
C GLY A 188 -12.50 13.94 1.12
N GLU A 189 -12.86 13.26 2.20
CA GLU A 189 -13.20 13.91 3.48
C GLU A 189 -11.99 14.67 4.06
N ARG A 190 -10.80 14.05 4.04
CA ARG A 190 -9.60 14.67 4.60
C ARG A 190 -9.15 15.89 3.78
N ALA A 191 -9.31 15.86 2.46
CA ALA A 191 -9.07 17.04 1.62
C ALA A 191 -10.02 18.18 2.00
N MET A 192 -11.31 17.90 2.24
CA MET A 192 -12.27 18.91 2.69
C MET A 192 -11.91 19.47 4.07
N GLU A 193 -11.49 18.65 5.02
CA GLU A 193 -11.02 19.11 6.33
C GLU A 193 -9.83 20.07 6.20
N LEU A 194 -8.80 19.68 5.44
CA LEU A 194 -7.60 20.50 5.21
C LEU A 194 -7.92 21.80 4.47
N LEU A 195 -8.84 21.78 3.51
CA LEU A 195 -9.27 22.98 2.78
C LEU A 195 -10.10 23.95 3.64
N ASN A 196 -10.68 23.47 4.74
CA ASN A 196 -11.38 24.30 5.72
C ASN A 196 -10.49 24.79 6.86
N ASP A 197 -9.24 24.30 6.94
CA ASP A 197 -8.28 24.74 7.95
C ASP A 197 -7.80 26.18 7.65
N PRO A 198 -7.98 27.14 8.58
CA PRO A 198 -7.51 28.51 8.37
C PRO A 198 -6.00 28.62 8.17
N GLU A 199 -5.20 27.67 8.68
CA GLU A 199 -3.74 27.67 8.53
C GLU A 199 -3.28 27.36 7.10
N LEU A 200 -4.14 26.77 6.25
CA LEU A 200 -3.79 26.41 4.87
C LEU A 200 -3.25 27.60 4.05
N THR A 201 -3.79 28.79 4.31
CA THR A 201 -3.42 30.03 3.60
C THR A 201 -2.41 30.88 4.36
N SER A 202 -1.80 30.31 5.41
CA SER A 202 -0.73 30.96 6.16
C SER A 202 0.46 31.25 5.23
N PRO A 203 1.10 32.42 5.33
CA PRO A 203 2.34 32.70 4.64
C PRO A 203 3.57 32.07 5.33
N ASP A 204 3.45 31.61 6.59
CA ASP A 204 4.55 30.93 7.31
C ASP A 204 4.63 29.45 6.90
N ILE A 205 5.18 29.22 5.71
CA ILE A 205 5.20 27.91 5.06
C ILE A 205 6.58 27.23 5.08
N ARG A 206 7.63 27.93 5.54
CA ARG A 206 9.01 27.44 5.42
C ARG A 206 9.91 27.95 6.52
N LYS A 207 10.66 27.04 7.16
CA LYS A 207 11.76 27.36 8.08
C LYS A 207 13.09 27.32 7.35
N LYS A 208 14.03 28.17 7.78
CA LYS A 208 15.40 28.16 7.27
C LYS A 208 16.09 26.85 7.68
N VAL A 209 16.68 26.15 6.71
CA VAL A 209 17.47 24.93 6.92
C VAL A 209 18.92 25.23 6.55
N THR A 210 19.85 24.68 7.32
CA THR A 210 21.28 24.73 7.05
C THR A 210 21.78 23.32 6.72
N PRO A 211 22.58 23.14 5.66
CA PRO A 211 23.22 21.85 5.38
C PRO A 211 24.09 21.40 6.55
N ARG A 212 24.11 20.09 6.82
CA ARG A 212 24.92 19.48 7.86
C ARG A 212 25.05 17.98 7.60
N ALA A 213 26.06 17.37 8.23
CA ALA A 213 26.16 15.92 8.28
C ALA A 213 25.04 15.36 9.18
N ALA A 214 24.19 14.50 8.63
CA ALA A 214 23.04 13.96 9.33
C ALA A 214 22.46 12.74 8.61
N ARG A 215 21.63 11.99 9.34
CA ARG A 215 20.68 11.03 8.79
C ARG A 215 19.27 11.58 8.92
N GLY A 216 18.45 11.41 7.87
CA GLY A 216 17.06 11.84 7.82
C GLY A 216 16.18 10.75 7.24
N ILE A 217 15.17 10.33 8.01
CA ILE A 217 14.22 9.29 7.60
C ILE A 217 12.84 9.93 7.50
N GLY A 218 12.21 9.79 6.33
CA GLY A 218 10.83 10.19 6.07
C GLY A 218 9.99 8.99 5.69
N SER A 219 8.75 8.94 6.17
CA SER A 219 7.77 7.95 5.73
C SER A 219 6.40 8.58 5.54
N VAL A 220 5.71 8.11 4.50
CA VAL A 220 4.30 8.39 4.23
C VAL A 220 3.65 7.10 3.74
N GLU A 221 2.33 7.02 3.82
CA GLU A 221 1.60 5.96 3.12
C GLU A 221 1.35 6.40 1.68
N ALA A 222 2.19 5.92 0.76
CA ALA A 222 1.85 6.01 -0.64
C ALA A 222 0.56 5.21 -0.92
N PRO A 223 -0.18 5.50 -2.01
CA PRO A 223 -1.40 4.77 -2.32
C PRO A 223 -1.22 3.24 -2.33
N ARG A 224 -0.02 2.78 -2.74
CA ARG A 224 0.34 1.38 -2.92
C ARG A 224 1.14 0.75 -1.78
N GLY A 225 1.33 1.46 -0.67
CA GLY A 225 1.93 0.94 0.56
C GLY A 225 2.80 1.96 1.27
N THR A 226 3.31 1.59 2.43
CA THR A 226 4.29 2.38 3.18
C THR A 226 5.48 2.74 2.29
N LEU A 227 5.88 4.01 2.29
CA LEU A 227 7.03 4.51 1.55
C LEU A 227 8.04 5.05 2.54
N ILE A 228 9.22 4.46 2.60
CA ILE A 228 10.31 4.86 3.49
C ILE A 228 11.46 5.40 2.65
N HIS A 229 11.88 6.61 2.96
CA HIS A 229 13.04 7.28 2.40
C HIS A 229 14.04 7.58 3.51
N ASP A 230 15.24 7.03 3.42
CA ASP A 230 16.31 7.16 4.41
C ASP A 230 17.57 7.69 3.72
N TYR A 231 18.00 8.89 4.11
CA TYR A 231 19.14 9.58 3.51
C TYR A 231 20.20 9.88 4.57
N GLU A 232 21.46 9.70 4.21
CA GLU A 232 22.60 10.25 4.94
C GLU A 232 23.29 11.34 4.11
N THR A 233 23.77 12.39 4.77
CA THR A 233 24.46 13.52 4.12
C THR A 233 25.78 13.84 4.81
N ASP A 234 26.70 14.45 4.06
CA ASP A 234 27.92 15.05 4.57
C ASP A 234 27.68 16.47 5.15
N ALA A 235 28.76 17.14 5.60
CA ALA A 235 28.70 18.49 6.16
C ALA A 235 28.16 19.56 5.19
N ASN A 236 28.27 19.33 3.87
CA ASN A 236 27.78 20.22 2.83
C ASN A 236 26.34 19.88 2.41
N GLY A 237 25.72 18.85 2.99
CA GLY A 237 24.40 18.37 2.62
C GLY A 237 24.39 17.52 1.35
N ILE A 238 25.54 17.01 0.92
CA ILE A 238 25.66 16.08 -0.20
C ILE A 238 25.31 14.68 0.30
N THR A 239 24.41 14.00 -0.42
CA THR A 239 23.98 12.64 -0.07
C THR A 239 25.14 11.65 -0.17
N THR A 240 25.38 10.89 0.90
CA THR A 240 26.43 9.86 1.01
C THR A 240 25.87 8.45 1.00
N ASP A 241 24.64 8.25 1.50
CA ASP A 241 23.93 6.97 1.51
C ASP A 241 22.43 7.20 1.31
N VAL A 242 21.76 6.22 0.68
CA VAL A 242 20.32 6.22 0.46
C VAL A 242 19.78 4.81 0.59
N ASN A 243 18.75 4.64 1.42
CA ASN A 243 17.91 3.45 1.42
C ASN A 243 16.44 3.82 1.15
N LEU A 244 15.82 3.09 0.22
CA LEU A 244 14.42 3.28 -0.17
C LEU A 244 13.68 1.95 -0.04
N ILE A 245 12.60 1.93 0.73
CA ILE A 245 11.63 0.84 0.70
C ILE A 245 10.31 1.39 0.21
N VAL A 246 9.92 0.97 -1.00
CA VAL A 246 8.81 1.58 -1.75
C VAL A 246 7.55 0.73 -1.60
N GLY A 247 6.38 1.38 -1.59
CA GLY A 247 5.06 0.77 -1.32
C GLY A 247 4.87 -0.65 -1.88
N THR A 248 4.97 -0.84 -3.20
CA THR A 248 4.75 -2.16 -3.82
C THR A 248 5.84 -3.19 -3.48
N THR A 249 7.06 -2.77 -3.15
CA THR A 249 8.16 -3.68 -2.75
C THR A 249 7.74 -4.52 -1.56
N HIS A 250 7.05 -3.93 -0.57
CA HIS A 250 6.50 -4.63 0.59
C HIS A 250 5.54 -5.78 0.23
N ASN A 251 4.79 -5.63 -0.87
CA ASN A 251 3.79 -6.60 -1.29
C ASN A 251 4.36 -7.71 -2.20
N ASN A 252 5.63 -7.67 -2.57
CA ASN A 252 6.19 -8.59 -3.57
C ASN A 252 6.04 -10.07 -3.16
N ALA A 253 6.34 -10.41 -1.90
CA ALA A 253 6.14 -11.77 -1.40
C ALA A 253 4.66 -12.19 -1.44
N ALA A 254 3.76 -11.31 -1.00
CA ALA A 254 2.34 -11.57 -1.00
C ALA A 254 1.76 -11.74 -2.41
N ILE A 255 2.19 -10.93 -3.38
CA ILE A 255 1.80 -11.06 -4.79
C ILE A 255 2.20 -12.43 -5.32
N ASN A 256 3.45 -12.86 -5.10
CA ASN A 256 3.93 -14.18 -5.55
C ASN A 256 3.17 -15.32 -4.87
N MET A 257 2.90 -15.20 -3.57
CA MET A 257 2.08 -16.18 -2.84
C MET A 257 0.65 -16.25 -3.39
N SER A 258 0.02 -15.10 -3.66
CA SER A 258 -1.33 -15.04 -4.22
C SER A 258 -1.39 -15.63 -5.63
N VAL A 259 -0.41 -15.35 -6.49
CA VAL A 259 -0.28 -15.97 -7.81
C VAL A 259 -0.15 -17.49 -7.68
N LYS A 260 0.76 -17.96 -6.81
CA LYS A 260 0.97 -19.40 -6.58
C LYS A 260 -0.29 -20.09 -6.07
N GLN A 261 -0.98 -19.50 -5.08
CA GLN A 261 -2.20 -20.07 -4.52
C GLN A 261 -3.34 -20.14 -5.55
N THR A 262 -3.52 -19.09 -6.35
CA THR A 262 -4.54 -19.05 -7.41
C THR A 262 -4.21 -20.08 -8.50
N ALA A 263 -2.97 -20.12 -8.97
CA ALA A 263 -2.53 -21.09 -9.98
C ALA A 263 -2.72 -22.55 -9.51
N GLN A 264 -2.32 -22.88 -8.27
CA GLN A 264 -2.52 -24.22 -7.71
C GLN A 264 -3.99 -24.58 -7.51
N SER A 265 -4.84 -23.59 -7.26
CA SER A 265 -6.29 -23.79 -7.09
C SER A 265 -6.98 -24.08 -8.42
N LEU A 266 -6.59 -23.41 -9.50
CA LEU A 266 -7.30 -23.45 -10.79
C LEU A 266 -6.67 -24.38 -11.82
N ILE A 267 -5.35 -24.46 -11.88
CA ILE A 267 -4.64 -25.30 -12.86
C ILE A 267 -4.58 -26.73 -12.32
N LYS A 268 -5.38 -27.62 -12.93
CA LYS A 268 -5.42 -29.05 -12.60
C LYS A 268 -4.92 -29.86 -13.77
N ASP A 269 -4.07 -30.84 -13.50
CA ASP A 269 -3.48 -31.73 -14.52
C ASP A 269 -2.80 -30.97 -15.68
N GLY A 270 -2.20 -29.82 -15.38
CA GLY A 270 -1.54 -28.96 -16.36
C GLY A 270 -2.48 -28.23 -17.33
N LYS A 271 -3.81 -28.31 -17.14
CA LYS A 271 -4.80 -27.65 -17.99
C LYS A 271 -5.07 -26.23 -17.50
N TYR A 272 -4.97 -25.28 -18.42
CA TYR A 272 -5.33 -23.89 -18.22
C TYR A 272 -5.89 -23.30 -19.51
N ASP A 273 -6.65 -22.21 -19.39
CA ASP A 273 -7.17 -21.41 -20.51
C ASP A 273 -7.02 -19.91 -20.21
N GLU A 274 -7.44 -19.05 -21.14
CA GLU A 274 -7.37 -17.59 -20.96
C GLU A 274 -8.17 -17.09 -19.75
N THR A 275 -9.25 -17.78 -19.37
CA THR A 275 -10.06 -17.42 -18.20
C THR A 275 -9.26 -17.61 -16.93
N ILE A 276 -8.63 -18.79 -16.77
CA ILE A 276 -7.77 -19.11 -15.64
C ILE A 276 -6.58 -18.14 -15.56
N MET A 277 -5.98 -17.80 -16.71
CA MET A 277 -4.88 -16.83 -16.75
C MET A 277 -5.32 -15.44 -16.29
N ASN A 278 -6.49 -14.98 -16.73
CA ASN A 278 -7.04 -13.70 -16.27
C ASN A 278 -7.35 -13.72 -14.76
N GLU A 279 -7.81 -14.84 -14.20
CA GLU A 279 -8.02 -14.99 -12.75
C GLU A 279 -6.70 -14.96 -11.96
N VAL A 280 -5.63 -15.56 -12.48
CA VAL A 280 -4.28 -15.41 -11.91
C VAL A 280 -3.83 -13.95 -11.94
N GLU A 281 -4.09 -13.22 -13.03
CA GLU A 281 -3.79 -11.80 -13.11
C GLU A 281 -4.64 -10.94 -12.17
N MET A 282 -5.90 -11.32 -11.91
CA MET A 282 -6.75 -10.63 -10.93
C MET A 282 -6.12 -10.65 -9.53
N ALA A 283 -5.47 -11.75 -9.15
CA ALA A 283 -4.75 -11.85 -7.87
C ALA A 283 -3.62 -10.81 -7.75
N ILE A 284 -2.97 -10.47 -8.87
CA ILE A 284 -1.92 -9.45 -8.94
C ILE A 284 -2.54 -8.04 -8.89
N ARG A 285 -3.56 -7.80 -9.73
CA ARG A 285 -4.21 -6.48 -9.87
C ARG A 285 -4.86 -6.01 -8.58
N ALA A 286 -5.27 -6.93 -7.69
CA ALA A 286 -5.81 -6.61 -6.38
C ALA A 286 -4.91 -5.68 -5.57
N TYR A 287 -3.59 -5.89 -5.64
CA TYR A 287 -2.60 -5.11 -4.91
C TYR A 287 -2.31 -3.73 -5.52
N ASP A 288 -2.79 -3.45 -6.74
CA ASP A 288 -2.44 -2.27 -7.55
C ASP A 288 -0.91 -2.07 -7.61
N PRO A 289 -0.14 -3.02 -8.16
CA PRO A 289 1.32 -2.96 -8.11
C PRO A 289 1.88 -1.85 -9.03
N CYS A 290 2.77 -1.01 -8.49
CA CYS A 290 3.61 -0.11 -9.28
C CYS A 290 5.02 -0.71 -9.41
N LEU A 291 5.24 -1.53 -10.44
CA LEU A 291 6.53 -2.20 -10.66
C LEU A 291 7.68 -1.24 -11.00
N SER A 292 7.37 -0.12 -11.66
CA SER A 292 8.37 0.94 -11.94
C SER A 292 8.82 1.64 -10.66
N CYS A 293 7.91 1.87 -9.72
CA CYS A 293 8.22 2.41 -8.40
C CYS A 293 9.08 1.43 -7.59
N SER A 294 8.77 0.14 -7.65
CA SER A 294 9.34 -0.88 -6.76
C SER A 294 10.73 -1.34 -7.17
N THR A 295 11.05 -1.30 -8.46
CA THR A 295 12.38 -1.62 -9.00
C THR A 295 13.23 -0.40 -9.32
N HIS A 296 12.67 0.81 -9.18
CA HIS A 296 13.27 2.07 -9.64
C HIS A 296 13.72 2.04 -11.11
N ARG A 297 13.08 1.20 -11.95
CA ARG A 297 13.39 1.01 -13.36
C ARG A 297 12.23 1.46 -14.24
N LEU A 298 12.51 2.21 -15.31
CA LEU A 298 11.51 2.55 -16.35
C LEU A 298 11.20 1.32 -17.21
N GLY A 299 9.93 0.92 -17.33
CA GLY A 299 9.49 -0.18 -18.21
C GLY A 299 8.01 -0.53 -18.12
N ARG A 300 7.51 -1.35 -19.07
CA ARG A 300 6.16 -1.95 -19.07
C ARG A 300 6.09 -3.10 -18.06
N ILE A 301 4.89 -3.42 -17.57
CA ILE A 301 4.64 -4.65 -16.79
C ILE A 301 4.74 -5.83 -17.76
N ALA A 302 5.91 -6.45 -17.87
CA ALA A 302 6.07 -7.77 -18.47
C ALA A 302 5.88 -8.79 -17.36
N LEU A 303 4.67 -9.34 -17.24
CA LEU A 303 4.39 -10.43 -16.32
C LEU A 303 4.95 -11.72 -16.94
N ARG A 304 5.95 -12.32 -16.31
CA ARG A 304 6.51 -13.62 -16.70
C ARG A 304 6.08 -14.65 -15.66
N ILE A 305 5.26 -15.61 -16.06
CA ILE A 305 4.83 -16.74 -15.23
C ILE A 305 5.56 -17.98 -15.75
N GLU A 306 6.28 -18.66 -14.87
CA GLU A 306 6.95 -19.91 -15.18
C GLU A 306 6.14 -21.08 -14.60
N LEU A 307 5.66 -21.96 -15.49
CA LEU A 307 5.02 -23.21 -15.11
C LEU A 307 6.12 -24.26 -14.94
N LEU A 308 6.28 -24.74 -13.70
CA LEU A 308 7.25 -25.77 -13.36
C LEU A 308 6.53 -27.12 -13.13
N GLY A 309 7.15 -28.20 -13.60
CA GLY A 309 6.70 -29.56 -13.36
C GLY A 309 7.08 -30.06 -11.96
N PRO A 310 6.70 -31.31 -11.61
CA PRO A 310 6.96 -31.87 -10.28
C PRO A 310 8.44 -31.98 -9.89
N ASN A 311 9.39 -31.94 -10.84
CA ASN A 311 10.83 -31.99 -10.58
C ASN A 311 11.52 -30.63 -10.85
N ASP A 312 10.76 -29.53 -10.75
CA ASP A 312 11.21 -28.15 -11.02
C ASP A 312 11.69 -27.91 -12.47
N GLU A 313 11.33 -28.79 -13.40
CA GLU A 313 11.60 -28.58 -14.82
C GLU A 313 10.65 -27.51 -15.40
N LEU A 314 11.20 -26.57 -16.18
CA LEU A 314 10.40 -25.55 -16.85
C LEU A 314 9.55 -26.19 -17.96
N ILE A 315 8.23 -26.25 -17.75
CA ILE A 315 7.27 -26.73 -18.74
C ILE A 315 7.01 -25.63 -19.77
N GLN A 316 6.75 -24.42 -19.29
CA GLN A 316 6.35 -23.30 -20.14
C GLN A 316 6.57 -21.96 -19.46
N VAL A 317 6.86 -20.94 -20.26
CA VAL A 317 6.84 -19.53 -19.84
C VAL A 317 5.62 -18.87 -20.46
N LEU A 318 4.83 -18.19 -19.63
CA LEU A 318 3.64 -17.45 -20.02
C LEU A 318 3.87 -15.96 -19.77
N GLY A 319 3.55 -15.14 -20.77
CA GLY A 319 3.68 -13.68 -20.69
C GLY A 319 5.10 -13.15 -21.00
N GLY A 320 5.11 -12.08 -21.80
CA GLY A 320 6.27 -11.35 -22.32
C GLY A 320 5.82 -10.07 -23.01
#